data_AF-A0A5J4KQH9-F1
#
_entry.id   AF-A0A5J4KQH9-F1
#
_cell.length_a   1.000
_cell.length_b   1.000
_cell.length_c   1.000
_cell.angle_alpha   90.00
_cell.angle_beta   90.00
_cell.angle_gamma   90.00
#
_symmetry.space_group_name_H-M   'P 1'
#
loop_
_entity.id
_entity.type
_entity.pdbx_description
1 polymer ?
#
loop_
_entity_poly.entity_id
_entity_poly.type
_entity_poly.pdbx_seq_one_letter_code
_entity_poly.pdbx_strand_id
1 'polypeptide(L)'
;MAQQRETATNNLSDIIELIKMGHRSGVLSVERGEGRAFEEGLIVFVNGQVTEAQASAQTGSNALRWLSSWTTCRFSFIVGDNPQTQGTGPQLPTPRTSRPSSPSYPTYPADTGNFPPPGNTPIPRGNTPIPRANMLSPNASSPSILQIPYRTQTNGNVLAYMEQVGLTREHRRLYMLVDGQRSTHELINLMGKGPDKILELLSNLERTRLIDYR
;
A
#
# COMPACT_ATOMS: atom_id res chain seq x y z
N MET A 1 14.68 7.77 28.31
CA MET A 1 14.86 7.45 26.88
C MET A 1 13.46 7.30 26.30
N ALA A 2 13.05 8.16 25.37
CA ALA A 2 11.69 8.15 24.83
C ALA A 2 11.51 6.92 23.94
N GLN A 3 10.67 5.97 24.35
CA GLN A 3 10.24 4.85 23.52
C GLN A 3 9.46 5.41 22.33
N GLN A 4 10.11 5.50 21.17
CA GLN A 4 9.41 5.75 19.92
C GLN A 4 8.58 4.52 19.58
N ARG A 5 7.33 4.78 19.22
CA ARG A 5 6.31 3.76 19.04
C ARG A 5 6.52 3.09 17.68
N GLU A 6 7.25 1.99 17.67
CA GLU A 6 7.33 1.11 16.51
C GLU A 6 5.92 0.65 16.13
N THR A 7 5.55 0.90 14.88
CA THR A 7 4.25 0.54 14.33
C THR A 7 4.45 -0.43 13.18
N ALA A 8 3.69 -1.52 13.14
CA ALA A 8 3.73 -2.45 12.03
C ALA A 8 2.83 -1.96 10.88
N THR A 9 3.31 -2.07 9.64
CA THR A 9 2.52 -1.82 8.43
C THR A 9 2.67 -2.98 7.45
N ASN A 10 1.66 -3.14 6.60
CA ASN A 10 1.66 -4.12 5.49
C ASN A 10 2.03 -3.47 4.16
N ASN A 11 2.23 -2.14 4.14
CA ASN A 11 2.63 -1.39 2.97
C ASN A 11 3.39 -0.12 3.38
N LEU A 12 4.69 -0.04 3.08
CA LEU A 12 5.48 1.15 3.40
C LEU A 12 5.14 2.34 2.50
N SER A 13 4.72 2.07 1.25
CA SER A 13 4.43 3.13 0.29
C SER A 13 3.29 4.04 0.76
N ASP A 14 2.27 3.48 1.40
CA ASP A 14 1.16 4.24 2.01
C ASP A 14 1.64 5.18 3.13
N ILE A 15 2.61 4.76 3.94
CA ILE A 15 3.18 5.59 5.03
C ILE A 15 4.02 6.73 4.45
N ILE A 16 4.83 6.44 3.44
CA ILE A 16 5.61 7.46 2.72
C ILE A 16 4.65 8.50 2.13
N GLU A 17 3.57 8.07 1.47
CA GLU A 17 2.57 8.96 0.90
C GLU A 17 1.85 9.79 1.97
N LEU A 18 1.48 9.19 3.09
CA LEU A 18 0.87 9.89 4.22
C LEU A 18 1.76 11.01 4.77
N ILE A 19 3.07 10.76 4.91
CA ILE A 19 4.03 11.77 5.37
C ILE A 19 4.17 12.90 4.34
N LYS A 20 4.20 12.56 3.04
CA LYS A 20 4.24 13.53 1.95
C LYS A 20 3.00 14.43 1.94
N MET A 21 1.80 13.85 2.04
CA MET A 21 0.53 14.57 2.08
C MET A 21 0.41 15.44 3.34
N GLY A 22 0.91 14.96 4.47
CA GLY A 22 0.93 15.70 5.73
C GLY A 22 2.00 16.78 5.79
N HIS A 23 2.82 16.96 4.75
CA HIS A 23 3.97 17.87 4.70
C HIS A 23 4.89 17.76 5.93
N ARG A 24 5.02 16.56 6.50
CA ARG A 24 5.76 16.37 7.74
C ARG A 24 7.27 16.32 7.47
N SER A 25 8.03 16.90 8.39
CA SER A 25 9.49 16.81 8.43
C SER A 25 9.91 15.80 9.50
N GLY A 26 10.93 15.00 9.22
CA GLY A 26 11.38 13.99 10.16
C GLY A 26 12.14 12.84 9.51
N VAL A 27 12.53 11.88 10.33
CA VAL A 27 13.22 10.67 9.91
C VAL A 27 12.29 9.47 10.08
N LEU A 28 12.05 8.75 8.99
CA LEU A 28 11.35 7.47 8.98
C LEU A 28 12.38 6.35 9.00
N SER A 29 12.50 5.65 10.11
CA SER A 29 13.26 4.40 10.21
C SER A 29 12.31 3.23 9.98
N VAL A 30 12.77 2.25 9.20
CA VAL A 30 11.97 1.11 8.74
C VAL A 30 12.81 -0.15 8.84
N GLU A 31 12.22 -1.22 9.33
CA GLU A 31 12.88 -2.52 9.46
C GLU A 31 11.96 -3.62 8.92
N ARG A 32 12.55 -4.63 8.26
CA ARG A 32 11.83 -5.82 7.83
C ARG A 32 12.67 -7.08 8.04
N GLY A 33 11.97 -8.19 8.20
CA GLY A 33 12.59 -9.50 8.38
C GLY A 33 13.19 -9.70 9.77
N GLU A 34 13.77 -10.88 9.97
CA GLU A 34 14.40 -11.28 11.23
C GLU A 34 15.70 -12.03 10.95
N GLY A 35 16.68 -11.92 11.84
CA GLY A 35 17.95 -12.63 11.75
C GLY A 35 18.77 -12.28 10.50
N ARG A 36 19.01 -13.27 9.63
CA ARG A 36 19.87 -13.10 8.44
C ARG A 36 19.18 -12.38 7.27
N ALA A 37 17.86 -12.28 7.30
CA ALA A 37 17.07 -11.53 6.33
C ALA A 37 16.61 -10.18 6.88
N PHE A 38 17.24 -9.72 7.98
CA PHE A 38 16.99 -8.40 8.53
C PHE A 38 17.50 -7.33 7.57
N GLU A 39 16.60 -6.43 7.18
CA GLU A 39 16.93 -5.27 6.38
C GLU A 39 16.41 -4.01 7.07
N GLU A 40 17.26 -2.99 7.10
CA GLU A 40 16.94 -1.68 7.65
C GLU A 40 16.96 -0.62 6.54
N GLY A 41 16.02 0.31 6.65
CA GLY A 41 15.83 1.45 5.78
C GLY A 41 15.66 2.74 6.56
N LEU A 42 16.15 3.84 6.00
CA LEU A 42 16.02 5.17 6.55
C LEU A 42 15.59 6.14 5.46
N ILE A 43 14.61 6.98 5.75
CA ILE A 43 14.13 8.03 4.84
C ILE A 43 14.02 9.34 5.60
N VAL A 44 14.69 10.38 5.09
CA VAL A 44 14.63 11.74 5.65
C VAL A 44 13.64 12.57 4.86
N PHE A 45 12.69 13.16 5.57
CA PHE A 45 11.66 14.04 5.04
C PHE A 45 11.87 15.49 5.50
N VAL A 46 11.69 16.42 4.57
CA VAL A 46 11.69 17.86 4.83
C VAL A 46 10.49 18.46 4.12
N ASN A 47 9.54 19.00 4.89
CA ASN A 47 8.28 19.57 4.39
C ASN A 47 7.49 18.59 3.49
N GLY A 48 7.50 17.30 3.86
CA GLY A 48 6.90 16.21 3.06
C GLY A 48 7.66 15.85 1.79
N GLN A 49 8.87 16.36 1.57
CA GLN A 49 9.74 15.93 0.47
C GLN A 49 10.84 15.00 0.97
N VAL A 50 11.12 13.93 0.23
CA VAL A 50 12.21 13.01 0.55
C VAL A 50 13.53 13.66 0.13
N THR A 51 14.38 13.97 1.09
CA THR A 51 15.71 14.55 0.83
C THR A 51 16.80 13.50 0.82
N GLU A 52 16.62 12.41 1.56
CA GLU A 52 17.58 11.31 1.64
C GLU A 52 16.83 10.00 1.85
N ALA A 53 17.32 8.93 1.23
CA ALA A 53 16.83 7.58 1.45
C ALA A 53 18.01 6.62 1.43
N GLN A 54 18.03 5.67 2.34
CA GLN A 54 19.07 4.65 2.45
C GLN A 54 18.42 3.32 2.78
N ALA A 55 18.86 2.26 2.11
CA ALA A 55 18.41 0.90 2.38
C ALA A 55 19.58 -0.05 2.15
N SER A 56 20.11 -0.63 3.23
CA SER A 56 21.30 -1.49 3.18
C SER A 56 22.46 -0.85 2.38
N ALA A 57 22.74 -1.32 1.16
CA ALA A 57 23.81 -0.81 0.28
C ALA A 57 23.34 0.23 -0.75
N GLN A 58 22.04 0.52 -0.82
CA GLN A 58 21.47 1.46 -1.79
C GLN A 58 21.21 2.81 -1.12
N THR A 59 21.39 3.90 -1.88
CA THR A 59 21.07 5.27 -1.45
C THR A 59 20.26 6.03 -2.51
N GLY A 60 19.63 7.13 -2.10
CA GLY A 60 18.86 8.02 -2.95
C GLY A 60 17.62 7.35 -3.57
N SER A 61 17.35 7.65 -4.85
CA SER A 61 16.14 7.22 -5.56
C SER A 61 15.99 5.70 -5.66
N ASN A 62 17.11 4.97 -5.75
CA ASN A 62 17.09 3.50 -5.81
C ASN A 62 16.69 2.90 -4.46
N ALA A 63 17.24 3.42 -3.36
CA ALA A 63 16.82 3.04 -2.02
C ALA A 63 15.34 3.32 -1.79
N LEU A 64 14.85 4.50 -2.20
CA LEU A 64 13.44 4.86 -2.06
C LEU A 64 12.53 3.89 -2.83
N ARG A 65 12.89 3.53 -4.06
CA ARG A 65 12.14 2.55 -4.87
C ARG A 65 12.14 1.17 -4.20
N TRP A 66 13.29 0.75 -3.66
CA TRP A 66 13.42 -0.52 -2.95
C TRP A 66 12.54 -0.54 -1.70
N LEU A 67 12.65 0.47 -0.84
CA LEU A 67 11.83 0.62 0.37
C LEU A 67 10.33 0.64 0.03
N SER A 68 9.94 1.34 -1.05
CA SER A 68 8.54 1.39 -1.48
C SER A 68 7.96 0.03 -1.88
N SER A 69 8.81 -0.96 -2.20
CA SER A 69 8.37 -2.33 -2.49
C SER A 69 8.14 -3.18 -1.22
N TRP A 70 8.46 -2.64 -0.03
CA TRP A 70 8.33 -3.36 1.23
C TRP A 70 6.87 -3.38 1.69
N THR A 71 6.40 -4.59 1.98
CA THR A 71 5.04 -4.84 2.48
C THR A 71 5.05 -4.95 4.00
N THR A 72 5.40 -6.12 4.54
CA THR A 72 5.41 -6.38 5.98
C THR A 72 6.67 -5.82 6.61
N CYS A 73 6.57 -4.64 7.22
CA CYS A 73 7.68 -3.96 7.89
C CYS A 73 7.22 -3.23 9.15
N ARG A 74 8.15 -2.97 10.06
CA ARG A 74 7.93 -2.08 11.21
C ARG A 74 8.57 -0.75 10.88
N PHE A 75 7.98 0.32 11.37
CA PHE A 75 8.52 1.65 11.17
C PHE A 75 8.39 2.51 12.42
N SER A 76 9.25 3.51 12.52
CA SER A 76 9.17 4.58 13.49
C SER A 76 9.41 5.91 12.77
N PHE A 77 8.60 6.92 13.10
CA PHE A 77 8.75 8.26 12.53
C PHE A 77 9.11 9.25 13.63
N ILE A 78 10.30 9.84 13.50
CA ILE A 78 10.82 10.86 14.39
C ILE A 78 10.55 12.20 13.75
N VAL A 79 9.58 12.95 14.27
CA VAL A 79 9.33 14.32 13.81
C VAL A 79 10.56 15.16 14.14
N GLY A 80 11.14 15.78 13.13
CA GLY A 80 12.31 16.64 13.27
C GLY A 80 11.96 18.07 12.87
N ASP A 81 12.19 19.03 13.77
CA ASP A 81 12.25 20.45 13.43
C ASP A 81 13.61 20.69 12.74
N ASN A 82 13.63 20.80 11.41
CA ASN A 82 14.87 20.80 10.59
C ASN A 82 15.58 22.19 10.61
N PRO A 83 16.89 22.36 10.23
CA PRO A 83 17.85 21.41 9.68
C PRO A 83 19.27 21.37 10.32
N GLN A 84 20.05 20.34 9.94
CA GLN A 84 21.50 20.12 10.10
C GLN A 84 22.05 19.57 11.43
N THR A 85 22.93 18.58 11.27
CA THR A 85 23.93 18.05 12.22
C THR A 85 23.44 17.19 13.39
N GLN A 86 23.37 15.88 13.16
CA GLN A 86 23.97 14.95 14.12
C GLN A 86 25.15 14.25 13.43
N GLY A 87 26.29 14.95 13.46
CA GLY A 87 27.57 14.27 13.41
C GLY A 87 27.73 13.53 14.74
N THR A 88 27.80 12.20 14.68
CA THR A 88 28.36 11.38 15.77
C THR A 88 29.06 10.19 15.14
N GLY A 89 30.26 10.46 14.64
CA GLY A 89 31.32 9.47 14.54
C GLY A 89 32.62 10.14 14.98
N PRO A 90 33.38 9.58 15.95
CA PRO A 90 34.75 10.02 16.18
C PRO A 90 35.58 9.59 14.96
N GLN A 91 35.68 10.45 13.95
CA GLN A 91 36.62 10.26 12.85
C GLN A 91 38.03 10.60 13.32
N LEU A 92 38.88 9.58 13.38
CA LEU A 92 40.34 9.72 13.37
C LEU A 92 40.79 10.60 12.19
N PRO A 93 41.81 11.45 12.36
CA PRO A 93 42.37 12.24 11.28
C PRO A 93 43.06 11.32 10.27
N THR A 94 42.47 11.16 9.08
CA THR A 94 43.16 10.59 7.92
C THR A 94 43.60 11.71 6.99
N PRO A 95 44.88 11.76 6.58
CA PRO A 95 45.40 12.83 5.74
C PRO A 95 44.85 12.74 4.32
N ARG A 96 44.53 13.93 3.78
CA ARG A 96 44.10 14.17 2.40
C ARG A 96 45.22 13.80 1.43
N THR A 97 44.96 12.87 0.52
CA THR A 97 45.69 12.79 -0.75
C THR A 97 44.79 13.35 -1.85
N SER A 98 45.18 14.54 -2.30
CA SER A 98 44.68 15.20 -3.50
C SER A 98 44.95 14.35 -4.74
N ARG A 99 43.93 14.18 -5.59
CA ARG A 99 44.17 13.88 -7.00
C ARG A 99 43.13 14.58 -7.88
N PRO A 100 43.55 15.46 -8.81
CA PRO A 100 42.65 16.15 -9.70
C PRO A 100 42.56 15.48 -11.09
N SER A 101 41.44 15.80 -11.76
CA SER A 101 41.27 15.91 -13.23
C SER A 101 41.07 14.63 -14.07
N SER A 102 39.84 14.39 -14.53
CA SER A 102 39.39 14.74 -15.91
C SER A 102 38.32 13.77 -16.47
N PRO A 103 37.45 14.25 -17.39
CA PRO A 103 36.29 13.51 -17.92
C PRO A 103 36.61 12.80 -19.25
N SER A 104 36.13 11.56 -19.41
CA SER A 104 36.11 10.86 -20.70
C SER A 104 34.90 9.93 -20.80
N TYR A 105 33.98 10.23 -21.70
CA TYR A 105 33.08 9.30 -22.40
C TYR A 105 33.38 9.44 -23.90
N PRO A 106 32.88 8.57 -24.82
CA PRO A 106 32.57 7.14 -24.74
C PRO A 106 33.16 6.35 -25.93
N THR A 107 33.37 5.03 -25.80
CA THR A 107 33.43 4.12 -26.97
C THR A 107 32.89 2.75 -26.57
N TYR A 108 31.68 2.41 -27.02
CA TYR A 108 31.17 1.04 -27.03
C TYR A 108 31.42 0.46 -28.43
N PRO A 109 32.04 -0.72 -28.58
CA PRO A 109 31.92 -1.48 -29.81
C PRO A 109 30.52 -2.10 -29.89
N ALA A 110 29.92 -1.98 -31.08
CA ALA A 110 28.70 -2.66 -31.45
C ALA A 110 28.92 -4.18 -31.43
N ASP A 111 28.15 -4.90 -30.63
CA ASP A 111 28.01 -6.34 -30.74
C ASP A 111 26.56 -6.70 -31.10
N THR A 112 26.42 -7.16 -32.33
CA THR A 112 25.28 -7.78 -32.97
C THR A 112 24.94 -9.12 -32.31
N GLY A 113 24.04 -9.10 -31.33
CA GLY A 113 23.41 -10.30 -30.76
C GLY A 113 22.01 -10.53 -31.32
N ASN A 114 21.92 -11.43 -32.30
CA ASN A 114 20.69 -12.00 -32.88
C ASN A 114 19.62 -12.36 -31.82
N PHE A 115 18.43 -11.76 -31.94
CA PHE A 115 17.20 -12.29 -31.35
C PHE A 115 16.39 -13.00 -32.44
N PRO A 116 16.11 -14.32 -32.33
CA PRO A 116 15.08 -14.95 -33.15
C PRO A 116 13.67 -14.61 -32.61
N PRO A 117 12.68 -14.37 -33.49
CA PRO A 117 11.29 -14.17 -33.08
C PRO A 117 10.65 -15.50 -32.63
N PRO A 118 9.75 -15.51 -31.62
CA PRO A 118 8.96 -16.68 -31.28
C PRO A 118 7.91 -16.97 -32.35
N GLY A 119 7.84 -18.24 -32.74
CA GLY A 119 6.96 -18.76 -33.78
C GLY A 119 5.48 -18.71 -33.43
N ASN A 120 4.69 -18.39 -34.46
CA ASN A 120 3.25 -18.59 -34.52
C ASN A 120 2.92 -20.09 -34.39
N THR A 121 2.16 -20.46 -33.37
CA THR A 121 1.44 -21.74 -33.34
C THR A 121 -0.05 -21.52 -33.69
N PRO A 122 -0.62 -22.33 -34.58
CA PRO A 122 -2.03 -22.23 -34.97
C PRO A 122 -2.96 -22.90 -33.95
N ILE A 123 -4.09 -22.23 -33.69
CA ILE A 123 -5.20 -22.66 -32.84
C ILE A 123 -5.98 -23.80 -33.53
N PRO A 124 -6.23 -24.96 -32.89
CA PRO A 124 -7.18 -25.94 -33.40
C PRO A 124 -8.62 -25.53 -33.08
N ARG A 125 -9.44 -25.39 -34.13
CA ARG A 125 -10.91 -25.36 -34.07
C ARG A 125 -11.42 -26.71 -33.58
N GLY A 126 -11.99 -26.75 -32.38
CA GLY A 126 -12.80 -27.86 -31.89
C GLY A 126 -14.27 -27.48 -31.83
N ASN A 127 -15.01 -27.71 -32.91
CA ASN A 127 -16.47 -27.73 -32.91
C ASN A 127 -16.95 -28.89 -32.01
N THR A 128 -17.76 -28.61 -30.99
CA THR A 128 -18.71 -29.61 -30.48
C THR A 128 -20.08 -28.98 -30.22
N PRO A 129 -21.18 -29.70 -30.50
CA PRO A 129 -22.54 -29.16 -30.50
C PRO A 129 -23.22 -29.29 -29.13
N ILE A 130 -24.19 -28.40 -28.95
CA ILE A 130 -25.13 -28.17 -27.85
C ILE A 130 -25.96 -29.42 -27.52
N PRO A 131 -26.54 -29.53 -26.30
CA PRO A 131 -28.00 -29.42 -26.24
C PRO A 131 -28.53 -28.46 -25.17
N ARG A 132 -29.51 -27.67 -25.60
CA ARG A 132 -30.40 -26.78 -24.85
C ARG A 132 -31.43 -27.62 -24.08
N ALA A 133 -31.75 -27.18 -22.86
CA ALA A 133 -33.12 -26.94 -22.36
C ALA A 133 -32.99 -26.41 -20.91
N ASN A 134 -33.09 -25.09 -20.70
CA ASN A 134 -34.31 -24.39 -20.26
C ASN A 134 -35.00 -25.02 -19.05
N MET A 135 -35.01 -24.30 -17.91
CA MET A 135 -36.21 -23.85 -17.17
C MET A 135 -35.77 -22.78 -16.15
N LEU A 136 -36.02 -21.50 -16.45
CA LEU A 136 -37.03 -20.66 -15.79
C LEU A 136 -36.65 -20.21 -14.36
N SER A 137 -36.11 -18.99 -14.23
CA SER A 137 -36.77 -17.99 -13.37
C SER A 137 -36.36 -16.56 -13.79
N PRO A 138 -37.32 -15.64 -13.91
CA PRO A 138 -37.09 -14.30 -14.41
C PRO A 138 -36.78 -13.32 -13.27
N ASN A 139 -36.03 -12.27 -13.61
CA ASN A 139 -36.22 -10.93 -13.07
C ASN A 139 -35.82 -10.69 -11.60
N ALA A 140 -34.54 -10.40 -11.40
CA ALA A 140 -34.15 -9.32 -10.50
C ALA A 140 -32.87 -8.68 -11.06
N SER A 141 -33.05 -7.60 -11.82
CA SER A 141 -32.03 -6.60 -12.03
C SER A 141 -31.56 -6.16 -10.64
N SER A 142 -30.39 -6.60 -10.19
CA SER A 142 -29.78 -6.14 -8.93
C SER A 142 -28.81 -5.00 -9.25
N PRO A 143 -29.23 -3.72 -9.21
CA PRO A 143 -28.35 -2.57 -9.41
C PRO A 143 -27.28 -2.42 -8.31
N SER A 144 -27.31 -3.24 -7.25
CA SER A 144 -26.49 -3.06 -6.04
C SER A 144 -25.02 -3.49 -6.15
N ILE A 145 -24.61 -4.19 -7.22
CA ILE A 145 -23.20 -4.64 -7.37
C ILE A 145 -22.28 -3.46 -7.75
N LEU A 146 -22.82 -2.43 -8.39
CA LEU A 146 -22.07 -1.23 -8.81
C LEU A 146 -22.19 -0.06 -7.83
N GLN A 147 -23.02 -0.19 -6.79
CA GLN A 147 -23.19 0.88 -5.82
C GLN A 147 -21.98 0.94 -4.88
N ILE A 148 -21.47 2.16 -4.69
CA ILE A 148 -20.36 2.42 -3.78
C ILE A 148 -20.96 2.90 -2.46
N PRO A 149 -20.97 2.06 -1.40
CA PRO A 149 -21.43 2.50 -0.10
C PRO A 149 -20.47 3.56 0.45
N TYR A 150 -21.03 4.59 1.08
CA TYR A 150 -20.27 5.64 1.76
C TYR A 150 -20.78 5.82 3.19
N ARG A 151 -19.89 6.24 4.10
CA ARG A 151 -20.26 6.50 5.50
C ARG A 151 -21.01 7.81 5.62
N THR A 152 -22.15 7.78 6.30
CA THR A 152 -22.95 8.98 6.58
C THR A 152 -22.57 9.63 7.92
N GLN A 153 -21.93 8.91 8.85
CA GLN A 153 -21.56 9.42 10.17
C GLN A 153 -20.08 9.20 10.52
N THR A 154 -19.27 10.25 10.58
CA THR A 154 -17.83 10.16 10.92
C THR A 154 -17.54 10.47 12.40
N ASN A 155 -18.58 10.60 13.23
CA ASN A 155 -18.42 11.04 14.61
C ASN A 155 -17.83 9.93 15.50
N GLY A 156 -16.99 10.30 16.47
CA GLY A 156 -16.29 9.35 17.36
C GLY A 156 -17.18 8.42 18.18
N ASN A 157 -18.49 8.73 18.30
CA ASN A 157 -19.46 7.92 19.03
C ASN A 157 -20.13 6.81 18.21
N VAL A 158 -19.82 6.65 16.92
CA VAL A 158 -20.48 5.66 16.06
C VAL A 158 -20.26 4.23 16.56
N LEU A 159 -19.08 3.90 17.07
CA LEU A 159 -18.81 2.55 17.59
C LEU A 159 -19.66 2.22 18.83
N ALA A 160 -19.84 3.18 19.73
CA ALA A 160 -20.69 3.04 20.91
C ALA A 160 -22.18 2.90 20.50
N TYR A 161 -22.61 3.69 19.51
CA TYR A 161 -23.95 3.56 18.94
C TYR A 161 -24.16 2.18 18.32
N MET A 162 -23.21 1.68 17.53
CA MET A 162 -23.29 0.35 16.92
C MET A 162 -23.45 -0.76 17.96
N GLU A 163 -22.74 -0.67 19.09
CA GLU A 163 -22.90 -1.60 20.21
C GLU A 163 -24.28 -1.50 20.85
N GLN A 164 -24.79 -0.28 21.04
CA GLN A 164 -26.13 -0.05 21.58
C GLN A 164 -27.24 -0.63 20.70
N VAL A 165 -27.11 -0.59 19.36
CA VAL A 165 -28.09 -1.19 18.44
C VAL A 165 -27.88 -2.69 18.23
N GLY A 166 -26.93 -3.31 18.92
CA GLY A 166 -26.66 -4.75 18.83
C GLY A 166 -25.90 -5.17 17.56
N LEU A 167 -25.20 -4.25 16.89
CA LEU A 167 -24.43 -4.58 15.70
C LEU A 167 -23.18 -5.39 16.08
N THR A 168 -23.03 -6.53 15.38
CA THR A 168 -21.96 -7.48 15.63
C THR A 168 -20.58 -6.89 15.27
N ARG A 169 -19.51 -7.58 15.71
CA ARG A 169 -18.14 -7.22 15.35
C ARG A 169 -17.91 -7.21 13.82
N GLU A 170 -18.64 -8.04 13.08
CA GLU A 170 -18.56 -8.08 11.62
C GLU A 170 -19.09 -6.80 10.98
N HIS A 171 -20.20 -6.25 11.48
CA HIS A 171 -20.73 -4.96 11.03
C HIS A 171 -19.73 -3.83 11.28
N ARG A 172 -19.08 -3.81 12.46
CA ARG A 172 -18.04 -2.82 12.80
C ARG A 172 -16.83 -2.91 11.86
N ARG A 173 -16.38 -4.13 11.56
CA ARG A 173 -15.28 -4.35 10.62
C ARG A 173 -15.65 -3.88 9.21
N LEU A 174 -16.83 -4.26 8.72
CA LEU A 174 -17.33 -3.83 7.42
C LEU A 174 -17.45 -2.31 7.35
N TYR A 175 -18.02 -1.69 8.38
CA TYR A 175 -18.12 -0.25 8.50
C TYR A 175 -16.75 0.44 8.37
N MET A 176 -15.72 -0.06 9.07
CA MET A 176 -14.34 0.45 8.97
C MET A 176 -13.68 0.26 7.59
N LEU A 177 -14.21 -0.61 6.74
CA LEU A 177 -13.73 -0.80 5.36
C LEU A 177 -14.46 0.07 4.34
N VAL A 178 -15.71 0.48 4.64
CA VAL A 178 -16.49 1.37 3.77
C VAL A 178 -15.88 2.78 3.83
N ASP A 179 -15.11 3.17 2.83
CA ASP A 179 -14.42 4.47 2.73
C ASP A 179 -15.00 5.38 1.63
N GLY A 180 -16.06 4.92 0.95
CA GLY A 180 -16.65 5.62 -0.20
C GLY A 180 -15.84 5.45 -1.49
N GLN A 181 -14.82 4.60 -1.52
CA GLN A 181 -14.04 4.27 -2.71
C GLN A 181 -14.22 2.82 -3.15
N ARG A 182 -14.53 1.93 -2.20
CA ARG A 182 -14.61 0.48 -2.45
C ARG A 182 -16.00 0.06 -2.91
N SER A 183 -16.03 -0.74 -3.96
CA SER A 183 -17.25 -1.40 -4.44
C SER A 183 -17.67 -2.54 -3.51
N THR A 184 -18.96 -2.92 -3.56
CA THR A 184 -19.48 -4.10 -2.84
C THR A 184 -18.66 -5.37 -3.13
N HIS A 185 -18.22 -5.56 -4.37
CA HIS A 185 -17.40 -6.72 -4.75
C HIS A 185 -16.01 -6.72 -4.09
N GLU A 186 -15.36 -5.56 -3.96
CA GLU A 186 -14.10 -5.46 -3.23
C GLU A 186 -14.28 -5.70 -1.74
N LEU A 187 -15.37 -5.22 -1.15
CA LEU A 187 -15.71 -5.48 0.25
C LEU A 187 -15.91 -6.98 0.51
N ILE A 188 -16.52 -7.71 -0.44
CA ILE A 188 -16.66 -9.17 -0.39
C ILE A 188 -15.29 -9.85 -0.35
N ASN A 189 -14.39 -9.47 -1.26
CA ASN A 189 -13.04 -10.02 -1.32
C ASN A 189 -12.22 -9.73 -0.05
N LEU A 190 -12.34 -8.52 0.50
CA LEU A 190 -11.60 -8.09 1.71
C LEU A 190 -12.11 -8.76 2.99
N MET A 191 -13.41 -9.03 3.06
CA MET A 191 -14.00 -9.71 4.21
C MET A 191 -13.82 -11.23 4.15
N GLY A 192 -13.59 -11.80 2.96
CA GLY A 192 -13.47 -13.25 2.77
C GLY A 192 -14.76 -14.01 3.13
N LYS A 193 -15.92 -13.35 2.96
CA LYS A 193 -17.24 -13.89 3.28
C LYS A 193 -18.07 -14.01 2.01
N GLY A 194 -19.09 -14.88 2.04
CA GLY A 194 -20.00 -15.03 0.91
C GLY A 194 -20.73 -13.72 0.59
N PRO A 195 -21.05 -13.47 -0.70
CA PRO A 195 -21.68 -12.24 -1.16
C PRO A 195 -23.00 -11.95 -0.43
N ASP A 196 -23.83 -12.98 -0.20
CA ASP A 196 -25.12 -12.85 0.48
C ASP A 196 -24.96 -12.30 1.90
N LYS A 197 -23.93 -12.77 2.62
CA LYS A 197 -23.66 -12.31 3.98
C LYS A 197 -23.22 -10.86 4.01
N ILE A 198 -22.43 -10.41 3.03
CA ILE A 198 -21.98 -9.02 2.96
C ILE A 198 -23.12 -8.09 2.60
N LEU A 199 -24.00 -8.51 1.67
CA LEU A 199 -25.21 -7.76 1.34
C LEU A 199 -26.14 -7.62 2.54
N GLU A 200 -26.32 -8.68 3.34
CA GLU A 200 -27.08 -8.65 4.59
C GLU A 200 -26.49 -7.64 5.59
N LEU A 201 -25.16 -7.69 5.79
CA LEU A 201 -24.45 -6.76 6.69
C LEU A 201 -24.56 -5.31 6.21
N LEU A 202 -24.44 -5.05 4.90
CA LEU A 202 -24.59 -3.72 4.33
C LEU A 202 -26.03 -3.21 4.49
N SER A 203 -27.04 -4.04 4.24
CA SER A 203 -28.45 -3.67 4.44
C SER A 203 -28.75 -3.30 5.90
N ASN A 204 -28.15 -4.01 6.86
CA ASN A 204 -28.27 -3.66 8.27
C ASN A 204 -27.60 -2.32 8.63
N LEU A 205 -26.45 -2.01 8.01
CA LEU A 205 -25.77 -0.73 8.18
C LEU A 205 -26.54 0.43 7.53
N GLU A 206 -27.19 0.19 6.40
CA GLU A 206 -28.05 1.16 5.72
C GLU A 206 -29.31 1.45 6.55
N ARG A 207 -29.95 0.40 7.08
CA ARG A 207 -31.14 0.51 7.93
C ARG A 207 -30.88 1.29 9.22
N THR A 208 -29.66 1.21 9.74
CA THR A 208 -29.20 1.97 10.92
C THR A 208 -28.70 3.38 10.55
N ARG A 209 -28.81 3.80 9.28
CA ARG A 209 -28.39 5.12 8.76
C ARG A 209 -26.90 5.41 9.03
N LEU A 210 -26.08 4.37 9.02
CA LEU A 210 -24.63 4.48 9.18
C LEU A 210 -23.92 4.57 7.83
N ILE A 211 -24.45 3.90 6.82
CA ILE A 211 -24.00 3.99 5.44
C ILE A 211 -25.16 4.40 4.53
N ASP A 212 -24.81 4.93 3.37
CA ASP A 212 -25.74 5.22 2.28
C ASP A 212 -25.05 4.88 0.94
N TYR A 213 -25.81 4.82 -0.15
CA TYR A 213 -25.32 4.44 -1.48
C TYR A 213 -25.34 5.63 -2.43
N ARG A 214 -24.26 5.79 -3.21
CA ARG A 214 -24.15 6.82 -4.26
C ARG A 214 -24.32 6.23 -5.65
#